data_AF-A0A164V2S4-F1
#
_entry.id   AF-A0A164V2S4-F1
#
_cell.length_a   1.000
_cell.length_b   1.000
_cell.length_c   1.000
_cell.angle_alpha   90.00
_cell.angle_beta   90.00
_cell.angle_gamma   90.00
#
_symmetry.space_group_name_H-M   'P 1'
#
loop_
_entity.id
_entity.type
_entity.pdbx_description
1 polymer ?
#
loop_
_entity_poly.entity_id
_entity_poly.type
_entity_poly.pdbx_seq_one_letter_code
_entity_poly.pdbx_strand_id
1 'polypeptide(L)'
;MTVAAGIGYALIALGPALALFTALISTKPFLILTLVSSTLLWLITLIVLSALWRAFLPFQATQFGWSYFILILTCIVFQEAVRFLLWTAYRKLEHVLNDFADRVSKPRLYLTDKMQIALVH
;
A
#
# COMPACT_ATOMS: atom_id res chain seq x y z
N MET A 1 35.79 -10.74 8.97
CA MET A 1 34.99 -11.62 8.08
C MET A 1 33.48 -11.48 8.29
N THR A 2 32.99 -11.17 9.49
CA THR A 2 31.56 -11.00 9.79
C THR A 2 30.93 -9.72 9.22
N VAL A 3 31.64 -8.59 9.28
CA VAL A 3 31.12 -7.30 8.79
C VAL A 3 30.94 -7.29 7.28
N ALA A 4 31.93 -7.76 6.53
CA ALA A 4 31.86 -7.86 5.07
C ALA A 4 30.75 -8.82 4.60
N ALA A 5 30.60 -9.97 5.28
CA ALA A 5 29.51 -10.90 5.00
C ALA A 5 28.13 -10.29 5.35
N GLY A 6 28.01 -9.61 6.49
CA GLY A 6 26.78 -8.94 6.90
C GLY A 6 26.36 -7.84 5.93
N ILE A 7 27.29 -7.02 5.47
CA ILE A 7 27.04 -6.00 4.44
C ILE A 7 26.67 -6.68 3.11
N GLY A 8 27.33 -7.77 2.73
CA GLY A 8 27.01 -8.54 1.53
C GLY A 8 25.57 -9.06 1.53
N TYR A 9 25.13 -9.70 2.62
CA TYR A 9 23.74 -10.19 2.74
C TYR A 9 22.72 -9.06 2.78
N ALA A 10 23.03 -7.94 3.46
CA ALA A 10 22.16 -6.78 3.48
C ALA A 10 21.99 -6.16 2.08
N LEU A 11 23.07 -6.04 1.31
CA LEU A 11 23.01 -5.51 -0.05
C LEU A 11 22.29 -6.45 -1.03
N ILE A 12 22.41 -7.77 -0.86
CA ILE A 12 21.66 -8.74 -1.68
C ILE A 12 20.15 -8.66 -1.37
N ALA A 13 19.79 -8.56 -0.09
CA ALA A 13 18.39 -8.51 0.32
C ALA A 13 17.72 -7.15 0.03
N LEU A 14 18.42 -6.05 0.32
CA LEU A 14 17.87 -4.69 0.25
C LEU A 14 18.26 -3.92 -1.00
N GLY A 15 19.31 -4.31 -1.71
CA GLY A 15 19.87 -3.56 -2.84
C GLY A 15 18.82 -3.21 -3.90
N PRO A 16 18.07 -4.18 -4.45
CA PRO A 16 17.02 -3.89 -5.43
C PRO A 16 15.90 -3.00 -4.88
N ALA A 17 15.48 -3.23 -3.63
CA ALA A 17 14.41 -2.46 -2.99
C ALA A 17 14.83 -1.00 -2.73
N LEU A 18 16.06 -0.78 -2.26
CA LEU A 18 16.64 0.54 -2.06
C LEU A 18 16.80 1.28 -3.39
N ALA A 19 17.27 0.61 -4.44
CA ALA A 19 17.39 1.21 -5.77
C ALA A 19 16.03 1.68 -6.30
N LEU A 20 14.99 0.86 -6.19
CA LEU A 20 13.62 1.25 -6.59
C LEU A 20 13.07 2.39 -5.71
N PHE A 21 13.33 2.35 -4.41
CA PHE A 21 12.91 3.40 -3.49
C PHE A 21 13.55 4.75 -3.85
N THR A 22 14.86 4.78 -4.06
CA THR A 22 15.58 6.02 -4.39
C THR A 22 15.28 6.50 -5.79
N ALA A 23 15.09 5.61 -6.77
CA ALA A 23 14.93 6.00 -8.18
C ALA A 23 13.50 6.39 -8.54
N LEU A 24 12.48 5.67 -8.03
CA LEU A 24 11.09 5.89 -8.43
C LEU A 24 10.26 6.53 -7.31
N ILE A 25 10.31 5.96 -6.10
CA ILE A 25 9.37 6.31 -5.03
C ILE A 25 9.69 7.68 -4.42
N SER A 26 10.97 8.00 -4.24
CA SER A 26 11.42 9.26 -3.63
C SER A 26 11.02 10.52 -4.43
N THR A 27 10.77 10.36 -5.73
CA THR A 27 10.52 11.49 -6.65
C THR A 27 9.13 12.11 -6.50
N LYS A 28 8.18 11.38 -5.90
CA LYS A 28 6.80 11.83 -5.74
C LYS A 28 6.36 11.61 -4.29
N PRO A 29 6.00 12.67 -3.55
CA PRO A 29 5.59 12.54 -2.14
C PRO A 29 4.35 11.64 -1.98
N PHE A 30 3.48 11.59 -2.99
CA PHE A 30 2.34 10.69 -3.01
C PHE A 30 2.75 9.21 -2.94
N LEU A 31 3.78 8.78 -3.69
CA LEU A 31 4.25 7.39 -3.66
C LEU A 31 4.89 7.01 -2.33
N ILE A 32 5.53 7.96 -1.64
CA ILE A 32 6.06 7.71 -0.29
C ILE A 32 4.91 7.46 0.68
N LEU A 33 3.87 8.30 0.64
CA LEU A 33 2.68 8.13 1.49
C LEU A 33 1.98 6.79 1.23
N THR A 34 1.87 6.39 -0.03
CA THR A 34 1.23 5.11 -0.37
C THR A 34 2.07 3.92 0.11
N LEU A 35 3.40 4.01 0.00
CA LEU A 35 4.32 2.98 0.49
C LEU A 35 4.26 2.85 2.03
N VAL A 36 4.32 3.97 2.75
CA VAL A 36 4.23 3.98 4.22
C VAL A 36 2.90 3.38 4.68
N SER A 37 1.77 3.83 4.12
CA SER A 37 0.45 3.30 4.43
C SER A 37 0.34 1.79 4.17
N SER A 38 0.90 1.31 3.06
CA SER A 38 0.93 -0.12 2.72
C SER A 38 1.72 -0.96 3.73
N THR A 39 2.91 -0.49 4.12
CA THR A 39 3.75 -1.19 5.12
C THR A 39 3.13 -1.23 6.51
N LEU A 40 2.45 -0.15 6.93
CA LEU A 40 1.72 -0.10 8.20
C LEU A 40 0.57 -1.10 8.24
N LEU A 41 -0.25 -1.14 7.18
CA LEU A 41 -1.36 -2.08 7.10
C LEU A 41 -0.89 -3.53 7.03
N TRP A 42 0.23 -3.79 6.33
CA TRP A 42 0.86 -5.11 6.34
C TRP A 42 1.31 -5.53 7.74
N LEU A 43 1.89 -4.60 8.52
CA LEU A 43 2.32 -4.88 9.88
C LEU A 43 1.13 -5.12 10.82
N ILE A 44 0.10 -4.28 10.76
CA ILE A 44 -1.15 -4.43 11.55
C ILE A 44 -1.78 -5.80 11.26
N THR A 45 -1.84 -6.16 9.98
CA THR A 45 -2.34 -7.45 9.52
C THR A 45 -1.60 -8.60 10.20
N LEU A 46 -0.27 -8.59 10.20
CA LEU A 46 0.52 -9.61 10.86
C LEU A 46 0.31 -9.66 12.37
N ILE A 47 0.19 -8.52 13.04
CA ILE A 47 -0.05 -8.45 14.48
C ILE A 47 -1.41 -9.07 14.82
N VAL A 48 -2.46 -8.70 14.10
CA VAL A 48 -3.81 -9.26 14.28
C VAL A 48 -3.79 -10.77 14.08
N LEU A 49 -3.14 -11.23 13.03
CA LEU A 49 -3.11 -12.65 12.71
C LEU A 49 -2.25 -13.45 13.69
N SER A 50 -1.15 -12.87 14.18
CA SER A 50 -0.34 -13.43 15.25
C SER A 50 -1.13 -13.54 16.55
N ALA A 51 -1.89 -12.51 16.92
CA ALA A 51 -2.75 -12.51 18.11
C ALA A 51 -3.86 -13.56 18.01
N LEU A 52 -4.52 -13.67 16.85
CA LEU A 52 -5.54 -14.68 16.59
C LEU A 52 -4.97 -16.08 16.75
N TRP A 53 -3.87 -16.41 16.06
CA TRP A 53 -3.28 -17.75 16.16
C TRP A 53 -2.76 -18.05 17.56
N ARG A 54 -2.23 -17.06 18.30
CA ARG A 54 -1.77 -17.21 19.70
C ARG A 54 -2.86 -17.72 20.64
N ALA A 55 -4.12 -17.34 20.42
CA ALA A 55 -5.25 -17.82 21.21
C ALA A 55 -5.62 -19.30 20.92
N PHE A 56 -5.21 -19.84 19.77
CA PHE A 56 -5.51 -21.20 19.33
C PHE A 56 -4.38 -22.22 19.57
N LEU A 57 -3.28 -21.86 20.29
CA LEU A 57 -2.16 -22.77 20.55
C LEU A 57 -2.32 -23.60 21.84
N PRO A 58 -2.87 -24.83 21.71
CA PRO A 58 -2.18 -26.01 22.22
C PRO A 58 -2.14 -27.10 21.14
N PHE A 59 -1.27 -26.96 20.13
CA PHE A 59 -1.08 -28.01 19.12
C PHE A 59 -0.20 -29.12 19.69
N GLN A 60 -0.77 -30.31 19.82
CA GLN A 60 -0.05 -31.52 20.21
C GLN A 60 1.07 -31.80 19.19
N ALA A 61 2.22 -32.28 19.69
CA ALA A 61 3.49 -32.44 18.98
C ALA A 61 3.47 -33.34 17.72
N THR A 62 2.32 -33.89 17.33
CA THR A 62 2.17 -34.83 16.21
C THR A 62 1.61 -34.17 14.94
N GLN A 63 1.14 -32.92 15.00
CA GLN A 63 0.49 -32.20 13.88
C GLN A 63 1.37 -31.13 13.21
N PHE A 64 2.69 -31.24 13.39
CA PHE A 64 3.69 -30.22 13.04
C PHE A 64 3.77 -29.80 11.56
N GLY A 65 3.15 -30.52 10.61
CA GLY A 65 3.18 -30.13 9.18
C GLY A 65 1.92 -29.37 8.74
N TRP A 66 0.75 -29.95 9.01
CA TRP A 66 -0.54 -29.46 8.49
C TRP A 66 -0.99 -28.16 9.14
N SER A 67 -0.77 -27.98 10.44
CA SER A 67 -1.17 -26.76 11.16
C SER A 67 -0.39 -25.53 10.69
N TYR A 68 0.90 -25.67 10.41
CA TYR A 68 1.73 -24.57 9.89
C TYR A 68 1.38 -24.22 8.44
N PHE A 69 1.05 -25.23 7.62
CA PHE A 69 0.58 -24.99 6.27
C PHE A 69 -0.71 -24.17 6.28
N ILE A 70 -1.68 -24.54 7.12
CA ILE A 70 -2.94 -23.80 7.27
C ILE A 70 -2.67 -22.38 7.78
N LEU A 71 -1.78 -22.22 8.77
CA LEU A 71 -1.39 -20.90 9.28
C LEU A 71 -0.81 -20.01 8.18
N ILE A 72 0.15 -20.52 7.40
CA ILE A 72 0.76 -19.79 6.28
C ILE A 72 -0.30 -19.45 5.21
N LEU A 73 -1.19 -20.38 4.88
CA LEU A 73 -2.25 -20.17 3.91
C LEU A 73 -3.19 -19.04 4.38
N THR A 74 -3.64 -19.09 5.64
CA THR A 74 -4.45 -18.02 6.24
C THR A 74 -3.71 -16.68 6.24
N CYS A 75 -2.40 -16.68 6.54
CA CYS A 75 -1.55 -15.49 6.43
C CYS A 75 -1.51 -14.89 5.04
N ILE A 76 -1.26 -15.71 4.02
CA ILE A 76 -1.16 -15.25 2.63
C ILE A 76 -2.50 -14.71 2.15
N VAL A 77 -3.59 -15.44 2.38
CA VAL A 77 -4.94 -15.03 1.93
C VAL A 77 -5.37 -13.73 2.60
N PHE A 78 -5.15 -13.60 3.91
CA PHE A 78 -5.52 -12.39 4.63
C PHE A 78 -4.63 -11.19 4.22
N GLN A 79 -3.34 -11.40 4.00
CA GLN A 79 -2.45 -10.35 3.47
C GLN A 79 -2.83 -9.91 2.04
N GLU A 80 -3.20 -10.86 1.18
CA GLU A 80 -3.60 -10.55 -0.20
C GLU A 80 -4.95 -9.81 -0.24
N ALA A 81 -5.89 -10.16 0.64
CA ALA A 81 -7.15 -9.45 0.79
C ALA A 81 -6.93 -7.98 1.22
N VAL A 82 -6.02 -7.73 2.16
CA VAL A 82 -5.68 -6.37 2.60
C VAL A 82 -5.01 -5.57 1.47
N ARG A 83 -4.16 -6.21 0.65
CA ARG A 83 -3.58 -5.57 -0.54
C ARG A 83 -4.66 -5.17 -1.56
N PHE A 84 -5.64 -6.04 -1.79
CA PHE A 84 -6.76 -5.73 -2.67
C PHE A 84 -7.58 -4.53 -2.16
N LEU A 85 -7.82 -4.47 -0.84
CA LEU A 85 -8.49 -3.34 -0.20
C LEU A 85 -7.70 -2.04 -0.38
N LEU A 86 -6.38 -2.09 -0.18
CA LEU A 86 -5.47 -0.96 -0.40
C LEU A 86 -5.54 -0.44 -1.83
N TRP A 87 -5.49 -1.33 -2.82
CA TRP A 87 -5.60 -0.95 -4.23
C TRP A 87 -6.92 -0.23 -4.53
N THR A 88 -8.02 -0.72 -3.97
CA THR A 88 -9.33 -0.09 -4.11
C THR A 88 -9.36 1.30 -3.46
N ALA A 89 -8.76 1.45 -2.27
CA ALA A 89 -8.64 2.73 -1.59
C ALA A 89 -7.80 3.73 -2.40
N TYR A 90 -6.69 3.30 -3.00
CA TYR A 90 -5.85 4.16 -3.85
C TYR A 90 -6.57 4.61 -5.10
N ARG A 91 -7.28 3.73 -5.80
CA ARG A 91 -8.11 4.11 -6.95
C ARG A 91 -9.15 5.16 -6.59
N LYS A 92 -9.79 5.02 -5.42
CA LYS A 92 -10.75 6.03 -4.93
C LYS A 92 -10.07 7.37 -4.66
N LEU A 93 -8.89 7.36 -4.05
CA LEU A 93 -8.07 8.55 -3.78
C LEU A 93 -7.67 9.26 -5.07
N GLU A 94 -7.25 8.50 -6.09
CA GLU A 94 -6.90 9.02 -7.41
C GLU A 94 -8.11 9.69 -8.09
N HIS A 95 -9.28 9.04 -8.08
CA HIS A 95 -10.50 9.64 -8.63
C HIS A 95 -10.90 10.94 -7.94
N VAL A 96 -10.81 10.99 -6.61
CA VAL A 96 -11.12 12.21 -5.84
C VAL A 96 -10.12 13.31 -6.17
N LEU A 97 -8.83 13.00 -6.21
CA LEU A 97 -7.78 13.96 -6.55
C LEU A 97 -7.97 14.51 -7.97
N ASN A 98 -8.37 13.67 -8.93
CA ASN A 98 -8.66 14.09 -10.28
C ASN A 98 -9.89 15.00 -10.37
N ASP A 99 -10.98 14.69 -9.65
CA ASP A 99 -12.17 15.57 -9.59
C ASP A 99 -11.83 16.94 -8.97
N PHE A 100 -10.98 16.97 -7.94
CA PHE A 100 -10.47 18.22 -7.39
C PHE A 100 -9.63 19.00 -8.39
N ALA A 101 -8.75 18.33 -9.14
CA ALA A 101 -7.96 18.95 -10.19
C ALA A 101 -8.84 19.52 -11.31
N ASP A 102 -9.88 18.80 -11.75
CA ASP A 102 -10.85 19.27 -12.75
C ASP A 102 -11.65 20.48 -12.26
N ARG A 103 -12.01 20.51 -10.97
CA ARG A 103 -12.72 21.65 -10.37
C ARG A 103 -11.84 22.87 -10.19
N VAL A 104 -10.56 22.69 -9.86
CA VAL A 104 -9.59 23.79 -9.69
C VAL A 104 -9.11 24.34 -11.03
N SER A 105 -8.95 23.48 -12.04
CA SER A 105 -8.46 23.86 -13.37
C SER A 105 -9.50 24.58 -14.23
N LYS A 106 -10.80 24.39 -13.97
CA LYS A 106 -11.85 25.17 -14.64
C LYS A 106 -11.89 26.57 -14.04
N PRO A 107 -11.50 27.63 -14.78
CA PRO A 107 -11.75 29.00 -14.34
C PRO A 107 -13.26 29.12 -14.19
N ARG A 108 -13.73 29.70 -13.08
CA ARG A 108 -15.14 30.08 -12.98
C ARG A 108 -15.41 31.02 -14.16
N LEU A 109 -16.09 30.55 -15.21
CA LEU A 109 -16.64 31.44 -16.22
C LEU A 109 -17.44 32.47 -15.45
N TYR A 110 -16.94 33.70 -15.46
CA TYR A 110 -17.59 34.81 -14.81
C TYR A 110 -19.01 34.87 -15.36
N LEU A 111 -20.00 35.21 -14.53
CA LEU A 111 -21.39 35.37 -14.97
C LEU A 111 -21.50 36.24 -16.23
N THR A 112 -20.54 37.16 -16.43
CA THR A 112 -20.36 37.98 -17.62
C THR A 112 -20.12 37.19 -18.91
N ASP A 113 -19.29 36.14 -18.92
CA ASP A 113 -19.09 35.29 -20.11
C ASP A 113 -20.37 34.53 -20.46
N LYS A 114 -21.09 34.05 -19.44
CA LYS A 114 -22.39 33.40 -19.65
C LYS A 114 -23.44 34.36 -20.22
N MET A 115 -23.44 35.61 -19.77
CA MET A 115 -24.34 36.64 -20.31
C MET A 115 -23.93 37.09 -21.72
N GLN A 116 -22.64 37.16 -22.04
CA GLN A 116 -22.18 37.48 -23.39
C GLN A 116 -22.52 36.37 -24.40
N ILE A 117 -22.41 35.10 -24.02
CA ILE A 117 -22.83 33.97 -24.88
C ILE A 117 -24.35 33.98 -25.10
N ALA A 118 -25.13 34.37 -24.09
CA ALA A 118 -26.59 34.48 -24.20
C ALA A 118 -27.07 35.72 -24.97
N LEU A 119 -26.20 36.71 -25.22
CA LEU A 119 -26.53 37.95 -25.94
C LEU A 119 -26.16 37.88 -27.43
N VAL A 120 -25.31 36.93 -27.81
CA VAL A 120 -24.89 36.66 -29.20
C VAL A 120 -25.81 35.62 -29.88
N HIS A 121 -26.61 34.88 -29.11
CA HIS A 121 -27.65 33.98 -29.64
C HIS A 121 -29.02 34.65 -29.60
#